data_AF-A0A9P7G7H0-F1
#
_entry.id   AF-A0A9P7G7H0-F1
#
_cell.length_a   1.000
_cell.length_b   1.000
_cell.length_c   1.000
_cell.angle_alpha   90.00
_cell.angle_beta   90.00
_cell.angle_gamma   90.00
#
_symmetry.space_group_name_H-M   'P 1'
#
loop_
_entity.id
_entity.type
_entity.pdbx_description
1 polymer ?
#
loop_
_entity_poly.entity_id
_entity_poly.type
_entity_poly.pdbx_seq_one_letter_code
_entity_poly.pdbx_strand_id
1 'polypeptide(L)'
;MSFNPGRIDPTNEAFTISRKPLVAHWQTPGGAKLFTINVHFSSKGGSSSTQGDARPPVNSPIQARINQFNATAVSSLQASPFGALNDRNAQSFIQTILAADQQANIVLAGDFNEFIQTRAVFKPLTDILTSIDEAANVPEVERYSYVFDQNSQQLDHVLISNAVKERGVEFEHIHINTWTSTKAGQISDHDPSVGQIRVC
;
A
#
# COMPACT_ATOMS: atom_id res chain seq x y z
N MET A 1 19.03 -7.89 -0.09
CA MET A 1 18.90 -6.97 1.05
C MET A 1 20.11 -7.14 1.95
N SER A 2 20.73 -6.05 2.40
CA SER A 2 21.89 -6.13 3.32
C SER A 2 21.49 -6.03 4.80
N PHE A 3 20.22 -5.72 5.07
CA PHE A 3 19.65 -5.50 6.41
C PHE A 3 18.27 -6.15 6.53
N ASN A 4 17.90 -6.55 7.75
CA ASN A 4 16.57 -7.04 8.10
C ASN A 4 16.19 -6.53 9.52
N PRO A 5 15.22 -5.59 9.66
CA PRO A 5 14.48 -4.96 8.57
C PRO A 5 15.37 -4.04 7.71
N GLY A 6 14.99 -3.87 6.45
CA GLY A 6 15.66 -3.00 5.47
C GLY A 6 14.70 -1.99 4.85
N ARG A 7 15.22 -1.02 4.09
CA ARG A 7 14.40 -0.07 3.30
C ARG A 7 14.44 -0.42 1.83
N ILE A 8 13.32 -0.28 1.14
CA ILE A 8 13.27 -0.39 -0.33
C ILE A 8 13.89 0.86 -0.92
N ASP A 9 14.91 0.69 -1.77
CA ASP A 9 15.63 1.74 -2.50
C ASP A 9 15.68 3.10 -1.76
N PRO A 10 16.44 3.19 -0.65
CA PRO A 10 16.39 4.35 0.24
C PRO A 10 16.91 5.64 -0.41
N THR A 11 17.50 5.57 -1.61
CA THR A 11 17.96 6.72 -2.39
C THR A 11 16.97 7.13 -3.49
N ASN A 12 15.85 6.41 -3.66
CA ASN A 12 14.86 6.73 -4.68
C ASN A 12 14.20 8.10 -4.45
N GLU A 13 14.17 8.93 -5.48
CA GLU A 13 13.60 10.27 -5.42
C GLU A 13 12.09 10.28 -5.15
N ALA A 14 11.38 9.18 -5.43
CA ALA A 14 9.97 9.02 -5.07
C ALA A 14 9.71 9.19 -3.55
N PHE A 15 10.73 9.00 -2.72
CA PHE A 15 10.67 9.09 -1.26
C PHE A 15 11.48 10.26 -0.66
N THR A 16 11.88 11.27 -1.45
CA THR A 16 12.67 12.42 -0.96
C THR A 16 11.95 13.21 0.14
N ILE A 17 10.63 13.40 -0.01
CA ILE A 17 9.76 14.11 0.94
C ILE A 17 8.63 13.20 1.46
N SER A 18 8.92 11.90 1.58
CA SER A 18 7.97 10.89 2.04
C SER A 18 8.67 9.77 2.78
N ARG A 19 7.90 8.87 3.39
CA ARG A 19 8.43 7.74 4.14
C ARG A 19 8.95 6.69 3.16
N LYS A 20 10.13 6.17 3.44
CA LYS A 20 10.74 5.08 2.69
C LYS A 20 10.10 3.76 3.16
N PRO A 21 9.62 2.89 2.25
CA PRO A 21 9.03 1.63 2.64
C PRO A 21 10.00 0.78 3.47
N LEU A 22 9.51 0.24 4.59
CA LEU A 22 10.26 -0.67 5.45
C LEU A 22 9.86 -2.10 5.10
N VAL A 23 10.83 -2.98 4.93
CA VAL A 23 10.59 -4.40 4.68
C VAL A 23 11.30 -5.26 5.72
N ALA A 24 10.58 -6.24 6.24
CA ALA A 24 11.13 -7.30 7.08
C ALA A 24 10.91 -8.66 6.43
N HIS A 25 11.89 -9.55 6.61
CA HIS A 25 11.82 -10.94 6.20
C HIS A 25 11.78 -11.82 7.45
N TRP A 26 10.70 -12.57 7.60
CA TRP A 26 10.41 -13.41 8.73
C TRP A 26 10.58 -14.87 8.36
N GLN A 27 10.91 -15.69 9.35
CA GLN A 27 10.91 -17.13 9.24
C GLN A 27 10.22 -17.73 10.47
N THR A 28 9.21 -18.57 10.24
CA THR A 28 8.58 -19.34 11.30
C THR A 28 9.52 -20.45 11.79
N PRO A 29 9.30 -21.02 13.00
CA PRO A 29 10.06 -22.18 13.46
C PRO A 29 9.98 -23.38 12.50
N GLY A 30 8.86 -23.55 11.78
CA GLY A 30 8.68 -24.58 10.75
C GLY A 30 9.33 -24.28 9.41
N GLY A 31 10.03 -23.16 9.28
CA GLY A 31 10.81 -22.80 8.09
C GLY A 31 10.05 -21.97 7.04
N ALA A 32 8.73 -21.79 7.18
CA ALA A 32 7.95 -20.94 6.29
C ALA A 32 8.41 -19.47 6.39
N LYS A 33 8.56 -18.81 5.25
CA LYS A 33 9.07 -17.44 5.13
C LYS A 33 7.94 -16.46 4.87
N LEU A 34 8.10 -15.20 5.28
CA LEU A 34 7.15 -14.12 5.01
C LEU A 34 7.90 -12.81 4.80
N PHE A 35 7.51 -12.04 3.78
CA PHE A 35 7.92 -10.65 3.62
C PHE A 35 6.77 -9.74 4.03
N THR A 36 7.04 -8.83 4.98
CA THR A 36 6.10 -7.74 5.30
C THR A 36 6.71 -6.43 4.84
N ILE A 37 5.97 -5.66 4.06
CA ILE A 37 6.37 -4.36 3.54
C ILE A 37 5.40 -3.32 4.09
N ASN A 38 5.91 -2.33 4.82
CA ASN A 38 5.14 -1.23 5.36
C ASN A 38 5.32 0.02 4.51
N VAL A 39 4.22 0.67 4.13
CA VAL A 39 4.21 1.93 3.38
C VAL A 39 3.45 3.01 4.11
N HIS A 40 3.88 4.26 3.90
CA HIS A 40 3.11 5.45 4.22
C HIS A 40 3.39 6.47 3.12
N PHE A 41 2.55 6.51 2.10
CA PHE A 41 2.77 7.32 0.90
C PHE A 41 2.38 8.78 1.11
N SER A 42 2.71 9.62 0.13
CA SER A 42 2.47 11.06 0.21
C SER A 42 0.98 11.37 0.40
N SER A 43 0.66 12.10 1.46
CA SER A 43 -0.70 12.53 1.78
C SER A 43 -1.38 13.26 0.63
N LYS A 44 -2.71 13.31 0.66
CA LYS A 44 -3.51 14.06 -0.33
C LYS A 44 -3.50 15.59 -0.10
N GLY A 45 -2.58 16.11 0.70
CA GLY A 45 -2.44 17.54 0.97
C GLY A 45 -2.29 18.35 -0.32
N GLY A 46 -3.02 19.47 -0.41
CA GLY A 46 -3.10 20.30 -1.61
C GLY A 46 -4.12 19.81 -2.65
N SER A 47 -4.86 18.72 -2.38
CA SER A 47 -6.05 18.37 -3.16
C SER A 47 -7.15 19.41 -2.97
N SER A 48 -7.99 19.62 -3.98
CA SER A 48 -9.18 20.46 -3.82
C SER A 48 -10.26 19.72 -3.03
N SER A 49 -11.14 20.44 -2.34
CA SER A 49 -12.34 19.84 -1.76
C SER A 49 -13.20 19.19 -2.86
N THR A 50 -13.91 18.14 -2.49
CA THR A 50 -14.93 17.50 -3.34
C THR A 50 -16.16 18.40 -3.54
N GLN A 51 -16.35 19.38 -2.67
CA GLN A 51 -17.44 20.37 -2.69
C GLN A 51 -17.05 21.68 -3.42
N GLY A 52 -15.83 21.77 -3.95
CA GLY A 52 -15.33 22.98 -4.62
C GLY A 52 -15.67 23.08 -6.11
N ASP A 53 -15.23 24.19 -6.71
CA ASP A 53 -15.48 24.52 -8.13
C ASP A 53 -14.73 23.61 -9.11
N ALA A 54 -13.58 23.05 -8.71
CA ALA A 54 -12.78 22.20 -9.58
C ALA A 54 -13.55 20.92 -9.97
N ARG A 55 -13.75 20.71 -11.29
CA ARG A 55 -14.43 19.55 -11.86
C ARG A 55 -13.59 18.94 -12.99
N PRO A 56 -12.94 17.78 -12.80
CA PRO A 56 -12.93 16.96 -11.58
C PRO A 56 -12.13 17.61 -10.44
N PRO A 57 -12.34 17.20 -9.17
CA PRO A 57 -11.48 17.59 -8.07
C PRO A 57 -10.00 17.27 -8.34
N VAL A 58 -9.11 18.14 -7.89
CA VAL A 58 -7.66 17.97 -8.02
C VAL A 58 -7.19 16.94 -7.00
N ASN A 59 -6.64 15.82 -7.47
CA ASN A 59 -6.00 14.81 -6.64
C ASN A 59 -4.50 15.11 -6.52
N SER A 60 -4.06 15.85 -5.50
CA SER A 60 -2.66 16.27 -5.34
C SER A 60 -1.99 15.57 -4.17
N PRO A 61 -0.66 15.34 -4.20
CA PRO A 61 0.20 15.28 -5.38
C PRO A 61 0.15 13.87 -6.00
N ILE A 62 -0.72 13.64 -6.98
CA ILE A 62 -0.90 12.30 -7.59
C ILE A 62 0.39 11.76 -8.21
N GLN A 63 1.22 12.60 -8.84
CA GLN A 63 2.46 12.13 -9.47
C GLN A 63 3.45 11.57 -8.45
N ALA A 64 3.51 12.15 -7.24
CA ALA A 64 4.35 11.62 -6.16
C ALA A 64 3.89 10.22 -5.75
N ARG A 65 2.58 10.02 -5.57
CA ARG A 65 2.02 8.69 -5.26
C ARG A 65 2.24 7.71 -6.40
N ILE A 66 1.98 8.07 -7.66
CA ILE A 66 2.29 7.21 -8.82
C ILE A 66 3.75 6.74 -8.78
N ASN A 67 4.70 7.65 -8.51
CA ASN A 67 6.11 7.31 -8.42
C ASN A 67 6.42 6.38 -7.23
N GLN A 68 5.73 6.52 -6.10
CA GLN A 68 5.92 5.67 -4.91
C GLN A 68 5.31 4.27 -5.08
N PHE A 69 4.12 4.19 -5.67
CA PHE A 69 3.49 2.93 -6.07
C PHE A 69 4.37 2.20 -7.06
N ASN A 70 4.84 2.91 -8.11
CA ASN A 70 5.82 2.38 -9.03
C ASN A 70 7.08 1.96 -8.30
N ALA A 71 7.77 2.78 -7.52
CA ALA A 71 9.02 2.40 -6.83
C ALA A 71 8.87 1.15 -5.93
N THR A 72 7.71 0.96 -5.30
CA THR A 72 7.41 -0.21 -4.47
C THR A 72 7.10 -1.45 -5.33
N ALA A 73 6.40 -1.25 -6.45
CA ALA A 73 5.91 -2.26 -7.38
C ALA A 73 6.79 -2.52 -8.61
N VAL A 74 7.82 -1.67 -8.85
CA VAL A 74 8.85 -1.56 -9.92
C VAL A 74 10.09 -0.85 -9.33
N SER A 75 11.27 -1.46 -9.32
CA SER A 75 12.49 -0.83 -8.80
C SER A 75 13.17 -0.24 -10.01
N SER A 76 13.31 1.08 -10.05
CA SER A 76 14.11 1.74 -11.06
C SER A 76 15.57 1.35 -10.89
N LEU A 77 16.05 0.38 -11.65
CA LEU A 77 17.46 0.37 -12.00
C LEU A 77 17.62 1.35 -13.16
N GLN A 78 18.23 2.49 -12.85
CA GLN A 78 18.73 3.55 -13.74
C GLN A 78 17.73 4.30 -14.62
N ALA A 79 17.16 5.38 -14.07
CA ALA A 79 16.80 6.53 -14.88
C ALA A 79 18.08 7.18 -15.43
N SER A 80 18.35 7.02 -16.72
CA SER A 80 19.24 7.92 -17.45
C SER A 80 18.64 9.33 -17.40
N PRO A 81 19.43 10.40 -17.17
CA PRO A 81 18.93 11.77 -17.06
C PRO A 81 18.41 12.36 -18.38
N PHE A 82 18.36 11.59 -19.46
CA PHE A 82 17.74 11.98 -20.72
C PHE A 82 16.61 11.00 -21.04
N GLY A 83 15.38 11.52 -21.00
CA GLY A 83 14.14 10.76 -21.07
C GLY A 83 14.12 9.67 -22.14
N ALA A 84 13.83 8.45 -21.70
CA ALA A 84 13.27 7.41 -22.53
C ALA A 84 12.33 6.55 -21.68
N LEU A 85 11.05 6.64 -21.98
CA LEU A 85 10.15 5.50 -21.95
C LEU A 85 10.91 4.36 -22.63
N ASN A 86 11.31 3.27 -21.93
CA ASN A 86 11.64 1.93 -22.48
C ASN A 86 12.56 1.03 -21.61
N ASP A 87 12.83 1.30 -20.33
CA ASP A 87 13.52 0.27 -19.54
C ASP A 87 12.55 -0.83 -19.06
N ARG A 88 12.44 -1.90 -19.84
CA ARG A 88 11.62 -3.09 -19.51
C ARG A 88 12.31 -4.05 -18.53
N ASN A 89 13.51 -3.74 -18.04
CA ASN A 89 14.29 -4.61 -17.15
C ASN A 89 14.34 -4.12 -15.68
N ALA A 90 13.61 -3.06 -15.35
CA ALA A 90 13.39 -2.61 -13.98
C ALA A 90 12.46 -3.59 -13.24
N GLN A 91 13.01 -4.64 -12.60
CA GLN A 91 12.21 -5.50 -11.72
C GLN A 91 11.97 -4.82 -10.39
N SER A 92 10.76 -4.94 -9.86
CA SER A 92 10.44 -4.43 -8.54
C SER A 92 11.03 -5.10 -7.36
N PHE A 93 10.99 -4.44 -6.21
CA PHE A 93 11.30 -5.14 -4.98
C PHE A 93 10.38 -6.36 -4.81
N ILE A 94 9.07 -6.19 -5.02
CA ILE A 94 8.07 -7.28 -4.92
C ILE A 94 8.24 -8.31 -6.06
N GLN A 95 8.47 -7.87 -7.29
CA GLN A 95 8.69 -8.71 -8.47
C GLN A 95 10.04 -9.43 -8.38
N THR A 96 11.06 -8.86 -7.76
CA THR A 96 12.33 -9.54 -7.49
C THR A 96 12.09 -10.69 -6.51
N ILE A 97 11.26 -10.47 -5.48
CA ILE A 97 10.84 -11.55 -4.58
C ILE A 97 10.05 -12.62 -5.36
N LEU A 98 9.05 -12.22 -6.14
CA LEU A 98 8.19 -13.15 -6.90
C LEU A 98 8.91 -13.85 -8.06
N ALA A 99 9.94 -13.23 -8.64
CA ALA A 99 10.79 -13.84 -9.67
C ALA A 99 11.74 -14.87 -9.07
N ALA A 100 12.21 -14.65 -7.84
CA ALA A 100 13.00 -15.63 -7.09
C ALA A 100 12.13 -16.78 -6.56
N ASP A 101 10.89 -16.48 -6.15
CA ASP A 101 9.91 -17.45 -5.65
C ASP A 101 8.48 -16.98 -5.94
N GLN A 102 7.83 -17.59 -6.94
CA GLN A 102 6.46 -17.26 -7.34
C GLN A 102 5.42 -17.58 -6.24
N GLN A 103 5.79 -18.40 -5.26
CA GLN A 103 4.94 -18.77 -4.11
C GLN A 103 5.36 -18.01 -2.84
N ALA A 104 6.17 -16.96 -2.97
CA ALA A 104 6.57 -16.15 -1.82
C ALA A 104 5.37 -15.55 -1.09
N ASN A 105 5.41 -15.62 0.24
CA ASN A 105 4.43 -14.99 1.10
C ASN A 105 4.78 -13.51 1.24
N ILE A 106 3.91 -12.63 0.75
CA ILE A 106 4.12 -11.19 0.78
C ILE A 106 2.86 -10.52 1.34
N VAL A 107 3.06 -9.62 2.29
CA VAL A 107 2.06 -8.67 2.79
C VAL A 107 2.63 -7.27 2.60
N LEU A 108 1.94 -6.44 1.82
CA LEU A 108 2.21 -5.02 1.69
C LEU A 108 1.07 -4.28 2.39
N ALA A 109 1.36 -3.51 3.44
CA ALA A 109 0.35 -2.89 4.29
C ALA A 109 0.72 -1.46 4.67
N GLY A 110 -0.27 -0.64 4.98
CA GLY A 110 -0.09 0.69 5.57
C GLY A 110 -1.01 1.74 4.97
N ASP A 111 -0.63 3.01 5.11
CA ASP A 111 -1.38 4.15 4.59
C ASP A 111 -0.89 4.50 3.17
N PHE A 112 -1.70 4.17 2.17
CA PHE A 112 -1.36 4.42 0.77
C PHE A 112 -1.75 5.83 0.34
N ASN A 113 -2.52 6.56 1.15
CA ASN A 113 -3.08 7.87 0.86
C ASN A 113 -3.81 7.94 -0.50
N GLU A 114 -4.33 6.79 -0.97
CA GLU A 114 -5.00 6.67 -2.25
C GLU A 114 -6.13 5.66 -2.19
N PHE A 115 -7.17 5.92 -2.98
CA PHE A 115 -8.34 5.06 -3.07
C PHE A 115 -8.07 3.94 -4.08
N ILE A 116 -8.48 2.71 -3.79
CA ILE A 116 -8.28 1.58 -4.72
C ILE A 116 -9.01 1.78 -6.06
N GLN A 117 -10.05 2.62 -6.06
CA GLN A 117 -10.79 3.09 -7.23
C GLN A 117 -9.94 3.95 -8.17
N THR A 118 -8.84 4.53 -7.69
CA THR A 118 -7.85 5.27 -8.49
C THR A 118 -6.95 4.28 -9.26
N ARG A 119 -7.59 3.43 -10.09
CA ARG A 119 -7.01 2.20 -10.68
C ARG A 119 -5.66 2.43 -11.37
N ALA A 120 -5.47 3.56 -12.04
CA ALA A 120 -4.20 3.88 -12.70
C ALA A 120 -3.02 3.99 -11.72
N VAL A 121 -3.26 4.46 -10.48
CA VAL A 121 -2.22 4.56 -9.44
C VAL A 121 -1.93 3.20 -8.83
N PHE A 122 -2.97 2.40 -8.57
CA PHE A 122 -2.85 1.08 -7.94
C PHE A 122 -2.35 -0.02 -8.87
N LYS A 123 -2.56 0.13 -10.19
CA LYS A 123 -2.26 -0.88 -11.21
C LYS A 123 -0.90 -1.59 -11.03
N PRO A 124 0.23 -0.90 -10.79
CA PRO A 124 1.52 -1.56 -10.61
C PRO A 124 1.53 -2.61 -9.50
N LEU A 125 0.77 -2.39 -8.42
CA LEU A 125 0.66 -3.32 -7.30
C LEU A 125 -0.45 -4.34 -7.50
N THR A 126 -1.63 -3.93 -7.99
CA THR A 126 -2.79 -4.82 -8.17
C THR A 126 -2.64 -5.80 -9.34
N ASP A 127 -1.70 -5.56 -10.25
CA ASP A 127 -1.33 -6.53 -11.28
C ASP A 127 -0.59 -7.76 -10.70
N ILE A 128 0.01 -7.65 -9.51
CA ILE A 128 0.88 -8.67 -8.91
C ILE A 128 0.46 -9.10 -7.49
N LEU A 129 -0.36 -8.31 -6.79
CA LEU A 129 -0.91 -8.60 -5.48
C LEU A 129 -2.43 -8.42 -5.49
N THR A 130 -3.13 -9.06 -4.56
CA THR A 130 -4.58 -8.95 -4.38
C THR A 130 -4.92 -8.13 -3.13
N SER A 131 -5.99 -7.33 -3.17
CA SER A 131 -6.51 -6.68 -1.96
C SER A 131 -6.96 -7.72 -0.93
N ILE A 132 -6.56 -7.56 0.33
CA ILE A 132 -7.01 -8.44 1.40
C ILE A 132 -8.51 -8.28 1.66
N ASP A 133 -9.06 -7.07 1.47
CA ASP A 133 -10.50 -6.80 1.63
C ASP A 133 -11.33 -7.65 0.67
N GLU A 134 -10.87 -7.73 -0.58
CA GLU A 134 -11.49 -8.59 -1.59
C GLU A 134 -11.31 -10.07 -1.25
N ALA A 135 -10.12 -10.47 -0.79
CA ALA A 135 -9.82 -11.86 -0.45
C ALA A 135 -10.58 -12.36 0.79
N ALA A 136 -10.82 -11.48 1.77
CA ALA A 136 -11.57 -11.76 3.00
C ALA A 136 -13.09 -11.51 2.85
N ASN A 137 -13.54 -11.03 1.68
CA ASN A 137 -14.93 -10.62 1.44
C ASN A 137 -15.45 -9.55 2.41
N VAL A 138 -14.59 -8.58 2.78
CA VAL A 138 -15.02 -7.43 3.59
C VAL A 138 -16.07 -6.63 2.81
N PRO A 139 -17.26 -6.36 3.38
CA PRO A 139 -18.28 -5.55 2.72
C PRO A 139 -17.75 -4.18 2.34
N GLU A 140 -18.08 -3.67 1.16
CA GLU A 140 -17.53 -2.38 0.67
C GLU A 140 -17.77 -1.21 1.63
N VAL A 141 -18.89 -1.24 2.37
CA VAL A 141 -19.27 -0.20 3.35
C VAL A 141 -18.42 -0.23 4.62
N GLU A 142 -17.68 -1.30 4.88
CA GLU A 142 -16.80 -1.47 6.06
C GLU A 142 -15.32 -1.25 5.72
N ARG A 143 -14.98 -0.94 4.46
CA ARG A 143 -13.57 -0.85 4.00
C ARG A 143 -12.87 0.47 4.32
N TYR A 144 -13.54 1.41 4.97
CA TYR A 144 -12.95 2.72 5.23
C TYR A 144 -12.10 2.69 6.50
N SER A 145 -11.07 3.54 6.54
CA SER A 145 -10.22 3.71 7.72
C SER A 145 -10.18 5.16 8.20
N TYR A 146 -10.77 6.09 7.46
CA TYR A 146 -10.65 7.52 7.72
C TYR A 146 -11.97 8.23 7.37
N VAL A 147 -12.41 9.19 8.20
CA VAL A 147 -13.58 10.02 7.89
C VAL A 147 -13.15 11.48 7.76
N PHE A 148 -13.35 12.05 6.58
CA PHE A 148 -12.96 13.42 6.29
C PHE A 148 -13.91 14.09 5.30
N ASP A 149 -14.23 15.35 5.57
CA ASP A 149 -15.15 16.16 4.77
C ASP A 149 -16.47 15.40 4.51
N GLN A 150 -17.00 14.75 5.57
CA GLN A 150 -18.22 13.92 5.54
C GLN A 150 -18.15 12.68 4.63
N ASN A 151 -16.97 12.23 4.23
CA ASN A 151 -16.77 11.04 3.42
C ASN A 151 -16.02 9.96 4.21
N SER A 152 -16.48 8.72 4.13
CA SER A 152 -15.72 7.54 4.54
C SER A 152 -14.69 7.19 3.46
N GLN A 153 -13.42 7.13 3.85
CA GLN A 153 -12.27 7.02 2.97
C GLN A 153 -11.45 5.77 3.31
N GLN A 154 -11.15 4.96 2.30
CA GLN A 154 -10.21 3.84 2.40
C GLN A 154 -8.81 4.33 2.04
N LEU A 155 -8.00 4.68 3.05
CA LEU A 155 -6.62 5.12 2.88
C LEU A 155 -5.60 4.05 3.31
N ASP A 156 -5.97 3.24 4.29
CA ASP A 156 -5.18 2.12 4.75
C ASP A 156 -5.56 0.87 3.97
N HIS A 157 -4.57 0.26 3.33
CA HIS A 157 -4.77 -0.92 2.49
C HIS A 157 -3.81 -2.02 2.92
N VAL A 158 -4.22 -3.27 2.64
CA VAL A 158 -3.34 -4.43 2.69
C VAL A 158 -3.46 -5.20 1.38
N LEU A 159 -2.34 -5.40 0.71
CA LEU A 159 -2.21 -6.20 -0.51
C LEU A 159 -1.37 -7.45 -0.21
N ILE A 160 -1.85 -8.61 -0.67
CA ILE A 160 -1.25 -9.92 -0.37
C ILE A 160 -0.86 -10.67 -1.65
N SER A 161 0.17 -11.50 -1.56
CA SER A 161 0.54 -12.39 -2.67
C SER A 161 -0.49 -13.50 -2.87
N ASN A 162 -0.50 -14.08 -4.08
CA ASN A 162 -1.41 -15.17 -4.41
C ASN A 162 -1.27 -16.38 -3.47
N ALA A 163 -0.05 -16.72 -3.05
CA ALA A 163 0.20 -17.79 -2.09
C ALA A 163 -0.51 -17.57 -0.74
N VAL A 164 -0.54 -16.33 -0.24
CA VAL A 164 -1.27 -15.98 0.99
C VAL A 164 -2.78 -16.06 0.77
N LYS A 165 -3.27 -15.53 -0.35
CA LYS A 165 -4.69 -15.56 -0.74
C LYS A 165 -5.23 -16.99 -0.81
N GLU A 166 -4.52 -17.90 -1.46
CA GLU A 166 -4.96 -19.28 -1.70
C GLU A 166 -5.14 -20.09 -0.41
N ARG A 167 -4.46 -19.72 0.69
CA ARG A 167 -4.62 -20.38 2.00
C ARG A 167 -5.72 -19.79 2.88
N GLY A 168 -6.39 -18.75 2.39
CA GLY A 168 -7.46 -18.04 3.09
C GLY A 168 -6.94 -17.01 4.10
N VAL A 169 -7.74 -15.96 4.28
CA VAL A 169 -7.43 -14.81 5.14
C VAL A 169 -8.69 -14.35 5.87
N GLU A 170 -8.50 -13.73 7.03
CA GLU A 170 -9.53 -12.99 7.75
C GLU A 170 -9.05 -11.54 7.91
N PHE A 171 -9.94 -10.57 7.76
CA PHE A 171 -9.58 -9.15 7.82
C PHE A 171 -10.76 -8.29 8.26
N GLU A 172 -10.48 -7.26 9.06
CA GLU A 172 -11.47 -6.30 9.56
C GLU A 172 -10.83 -4.92 9.79
N HIS A 173 -11.55 -3.86 9.43
CA HIS A 173 -11.27 -2.50 9.89
C HIS A 173 -12.02 -2.26 11.20
N ILE A 174 -11.30 -1.92 12.27
CA ILE A 174 -11.89 -1.75 13.59
C ILE A 174 -12.27 -0.28 13.78
N HIS A 175 -13.55 0.04 13.63
CA HIS A 175 -14.09 1.42 13.65
C HIS A 175 -14.11 2.10 15.04
N ILE A 176 -13.01 2.01 15.79
CA ILE A 176 -12.89 2.56 17.15
C ILE A 176 -12.67 4.08 17.15
N ASN A 177 -12.02 4.62 16.11
CA ASN A 177 -11.68 6.03 16.01
C ASN A 177 -12.70 6.82 15.20
N THR A 178 -13.25 6.27 14.13
CA THR A 178 -14.22 7.01 13.29
C THR A 178 -15.63 7.06 13.91
N TRP A 179 -15.98 6.13 14.79
CA TRP A 179 -17.29 6.09 15.47
C TRP A 179 -17.31 6.69 16.87
N THR A 180 -16.19 7.22 17.34
CA THR A 180 -16.19 7.93 18.62
C THR A 180 -17.08 9.17 18.55
N SER A 181 -17.82 9.43 19.62
CA SER A 181 -18.79 10.53 19.69
C SER A 181 -18.15 11.91 19.84
N THR A 182 -16.85 11.97 20.15
CA THR A 182 -16.13 13.24 20.32
C THR A 182 -14.73 13.15 19.73
N LYS A 183 -14.25 14.25 19.16
CA LYS A 183 -12.87 14.31 18.63
C LYS A 183 -11.81 14.04 19.70
N ALA A 184 -12.08 14.38 20.97
CA ALA A 184 -11.19 14.09 22.08
C ALA A 184 -11.11 12.60 22.44
N GLY A 185 -12.11 11.81 22.04
CA GLY A 185 -12.11 10.36 22.20
C GLY A 185 -11.36 9.62 21.09
N GLN A 186 -10.90 10.30 20.04
CA GLN A 186 -10.07 9.71 18.99
C GLN A 186 -8.64 9.53 19.51
N ILE A 187 -8.12 8.32 19.42
CA ILE A 187 -6.70 8.02 19.71
C ILE A 187 -5.86 8.26 18.45
N SER A 188 -6.43 7.99 17.29
CA SER A 188 -5.93 8.34 15.96
C SER A 188 -7.09 8.87 15.13
N ASP A 189 -6.80 9.64 14.09
CA ASP A 189 -7.78 10.02 13.07
C ASP A 189 -8.08 8.87 12.09
N HIS A 190 -7.26 7.81 12.09
CA HIS A 190 -7.47 6.58 11.33
C HIS A 190 -7.94 5.42 12.24
N ASP A 191 -8.78 4.54 11.71
CA ASP A 191 -9.12 3.26 12.32
C ASP A 191 -8.00 2.22 12.07
N PRO A 192 -7.60 1.43 13.08
CA PRO A 192 -6.71 0.31 12.87
C PRO A 192 -7.40 -0.80 12.08
N SER A 193 -6.61 -1.57 11.32
CA SER A 193 -7.08 -2.76 10.61
C SER A 193 -6.35 -3.99 11.12
N VAL A 194 -7.06 -5.10 11.27
CA VAL A 194 -6.52 -6.35 11.82
C VAL A 194 -6.74 -7.47 10.80
N GLY A 195 -5.69 -8.26 10.58
CA GLY A 195 -5.74 -9.38 9.66
C GLY A 195 -5.09 -10.63 10.21
N GLN A 196 -5.66 -11.78 9.87
CA GLN A 196 -5.07 -13.09 10.09
C GLN A 196 -4.78 -13.76 8.75
N ILE A 197 -3.56 -14.27 8.60
CA ILE A 197 -3.09 -14.95 7.40
C ILE A 197 -2.48 -16.30 7.74
N ARG A 198 -2.45 -17.21 6.76
CA ARG A 198 -1.70 -18.47 6.83
C ARG A 198 -0.46 -18.42 5.95
N VAL A 199 0.70 -18.71 6.53
CA VAL A 199 2.00 -18.75 5.83
C VAL A 199 2.45 -20.16 5.46
N CYS A 200 1.79 -21.18 6.02
CA CYS A 200 1.94 -22.61 5.75
C CYS A 200 0.62 -23.32 6.01
#